data_AF-A0A454CP30-F1
#
_entry.id   AF-A0A454CP30-F1
#
_cell.length_a   1.000
_cell.length_b   1.000
_cell.length_c   1.000
_cell.angle_alpha   90.00
_cell.angle_beta   90.00
_cell.angle_gamma   90.00
#
_symmetry.space_group_name_H-M   'P 1'
#
loop_
_entity.id
_entity.type
_entity.pdbx_description
1 polymer ?
#
loop_
_entity_poly.entity_id
_entity_poly.type
_entity_poly.pdbx_seq_one_letter_code
_entity_poly.pdbx_strand_id
1 'polypeptide(L)'
;MDSSTPFRLPRKTPFGIGENVTEWATGLNQLDKFYARRPINADTKTFLRFTLDILGIDYRITHGSLDSVPKQGATVIVANHPLGCVEGVILAELLLMVRGDIQILANQYLKTVPELDQLFIGVDVFEGKDAVKSNMKALRAANKHLANGGLLLVFPAGEVSQLVDAKPQRIEDKEWSRSVSSLIRKNKATTVPVFISGQNSKRFYMAGKIHPLLRTLMLGRELLNKHAQTIKLSFGQAIKFKELNTLNDDQVVNYLRLNTYLLNRDTQPIKPSSSSEMLSPIAAGLPIGELLGELNNLPEEAKLLESGEFDVYCAEAKSIPSLLHEIGRLREFNFRQVGEGTGLAIDIDHFDHDYLHLFVWDRENQCLVGAYRLGLVDQLIEKRGVEGLYSRTLFNYDQCFLDQMGKSIEMGRSVIAQQYQKSMSALLLLWKGIATFVHQNPDYTHLFGPVSISNDYSDTARQLLAQSMTLHHYDKDCAEYVTPSNPLPENHRGWNTSMLTALGDLQLLSRVIARIDEGKGVPVLLRQYLSLNGKLVCFNVDPAFNNALDGLIMVDLRNVQEKTLARYMGGEQAHRYLGQHR
;
A
#
# COMPACT_ATOMS: atom_id res chain seq x y z
N MET A 1 6.02 41.51 -40.91
CA MET A 1 5.60 41.06 -39.57
C MET A 1 5.55 39.55 -39.63
N ASP A 2 6.67 38.89 -39.33
CA ASP A 2 6.76 37.42 -39.34
C ASP A 2 5.99 36.86 -38.15
N SER A 3 4.70 36.55 -38.35
CA SER A 3 3.96 35.72 -37.39
C SER A 3 4.41 34.28 -37.56
N SER A 4 5.58 33.93 -37.01
CA SER A 4 6.01 32.55 -36.92
C SER A 4 5.06 31.82 -35.98
N THR A 5 4.13 31.06 -36.55
CA THR A 5 3.31 30.09 -35.82
C THR A 5 4.19 29.18 -34.94
N PRO A 6 3.76 28.83 -33.71
CA PRO A 6 4.54 27.99 -32.81
C PRO A 6 4.79 26.57 -33.35
N PHE A 7 4.06 26.16 -34.39
CA PHE A 7 4.14 24.82 -34.99
C PHE A 7 4.93 24.78 -36.31
N ARG A 8 5.73 25.80 -36.65
CA ARG A 8 6.64 25.76 -37.80
C ARG A 8 8.10 25.84 -37.39
N LEU A 9 8.94 25.09 -38.09
CA LEU A 9 10.37 25.08 -37.88
C LEU A 9 11.02 26.33 -38.50
N PRO A 10 12.08 26.88 -37.88
CA PRO A 10 12.87 27.96 -38.48
C PRO A 10 13.46 27.50 -39.81
N ARG A 11 13.29 28.32 -40.87
CA ARG A 11 13.80 28.00 -42.21
C ARG A 11 15.32 28.18 -42.25
N LYS A 12 16.06 27.09 -42.39
CA LYS A 12 17.53 27.06 -42.47
C LYS A 12 18.03 26.50 -43.80
N THR A 13 17.22 25.74 -44.55
CA THR A 13 17.57 25.21 -45.88
C THR A 13 17.10 26.10 -47.03
N PRO A 14 17.82 26.12 -48.18
CA PRO A 14 17.34 26.77 -49.39
C PRO A 14 16.00 26.16 -49.81
N PHE A 15 15.01 27.01 -50.13
CA PHE A 15 13.64 26.62 -50.50
C PHE A 15 12.81 25.92 -49.39
N GLY A 16 13.37 25.71 -48.19
CA GLY A 16 12.63 25.20 -47.03
C GLY A 16 12.10 23.75 -47.17
N ILE A 17 12.63 22.98 -48.11
CA ILE A 17 12.12 21.63 -48.45
C ILE A 17 12.34 20.67 -47.27
N GLY A 18 13.51 20.72 -46.63
CA GLY A 18 13.83 19.86 -45.49
C GLY A 18 12.93 20.11 -44.28
N GLU A 19 12.64 21.37 -43.98
CA GLU A 19 11.74 21.76 -42.89
C GLU A 19 10.29 21.33 -43.18
N ASN A 20 9.80 21.49 -44.41
CA ASN A 20 8.46 21.05 -44.80
C ASN A 20 8.27 19.54 -44.66
N VAL A 21 9.27 18.76 -45.09
CA VAL A 21 9.24 17.30 -44.95
C VAL A 21 9.25 16.91 -43.47
N THR A 22 10.06 17.59 -42.65
CA THR A 22 10.14 17.34 -41.21
C THR A 22 8.83 17.72 -40.49
N GLU A 23 8.24 18.87 -40.80
CA GLU A 23 6.95 19.33 -40.27
C GLU A 23 5.81 18.37 -40.64
N TRP A 24 5.82 17.81 -41.85
CA TRP A 24 4.86 16.80 -42.27
C TRP A 24 5.08 15.46 -41.56
N ALA A 25 6.33 15.00 -41.47
CA ALA A 25 6.68 13.72 -40.83
C ALA A 25 6.31 13.72 -39.34
N THR A 26 6.56 14.84 -38.65
CA THR A 26 6.30 15.05 -37.21
C THR A 26 4.85 15.39 -36.87
N GLY A 27 4.03 15.73 -37.88
CA GLY A 27 2.64 16.15 -37.69
C GLY A 27 2.45 17.63 -37.36
N LEU A 28 3.52 18.41 -37.23
CA LEU A 28 3.48 19.84 -36.93
C LEU A 28 2.69 20.65 -37.96
N ASN A 29 2.74 20.30 -39.25
CA ASN A 29 1.94 20.96 -40.30
C ASN A 29 0.42 20.83 -40.04
N GLN A 30 -0.03 19.66 -39.58
CA GLN A 30 -1.45 19.47 -39.28
C GLN A 30 -1.86 20.21 -37.99
N LEU A 31 -0.99 20.24 -36.97
CA LEU A 31 -1.21 21.04 -35.77
C LEU A 31 -1.27 22.55 -36.08
N ASP A 32 -0.43 23.05 -36.99
CA ASP A 32 -0.48 24.43 -37.49
C ASP A 32 -1.86 24.76 -38.10
N LYS A 33 -2.40 23.85 -38.93
CA LYS A 33 -3.73 24.01 -39.53
C LYS A 33 -4.85 24.03 -38.49
N PHE A 34 -4.74 23.22 -37.43
CA PHE A 34 -5.70 23.25 -36.33
C PHE A 34 -5.58 24.54 -35.51
N TYR A 35 -4.36 24.95 -35.19
CA TYR A 35 -4.08 26.19 -34.47
C TYR A 35 -4.55 27.45 -35.23
N ALA A 36 -4.50 27.43 -36.56
CA ALA A 36 -5.04 28.52 -37.40
C ALA A 36 -6.56 28.66 -37.30
N ARG A 37 -7.29 27.63 -36.84
CA ARG A 37 -8.75 27.64 -36.67
C ARG A 37 -9.19 28.04 -35.25
N ARG A 38 -8.24 28.35 -34.37
CA ARG A 38 -8.55 28.73 -32.98
C ARG A 38 -9.38 30.02 -32.93
N PRO A 39 -10.21 30.20 -31.89
CA PRO A 39 -10.93 31.45 -31.71
C PRO A 39 -9.96 32.63 -31.59
N ILE A 40 -10.28 33.74 -32.26
CA ILE A 40 -9.47 34.96 -32.19
C ILE A 40 -9.54 35.51 -30.77
N ASN A 41 -8.38 35.87 -30.19
CA ASN A 41 -8.26 36.34 -28.80
C ASN A 41 -8.81 35.34 -27.77
N ALA A 42 -8.71 34.03 -28.05
CA ALA A 42 -9.07 33.00 -27.08
C ALA A 42 -8.27 33.19 -25.78
N ASP A 43 -8.98 33.24 -24.64
CA ASP A 43 -8.33 33.08 -23.35
C ASP A 43 -7.84 31.63 -23.19
N THR A 44 -7.00 31.41 -22.18
CA THR A 44 -6.40 30.10 -21.93
C THR A 44 -7.45 28.99 -21.80
N LYS A 45 -8.56 29.23 -21.08
CA LYS A 45 -9.60 28.22 -20.87
C LYS A 45 -10.27 27.83 -22.19
N THR A 46 -10.63 28.84 -22.99
CA THR A 46 -11.23 28.64 -24.32
C THR A 46 -10.27 27.91 -25.25
N PHE A 47 -8.98 28.24 -25.21
CA PHE A 47 -7.96 27.61 -26.04
C PHE A 47 -7.74 26.12 -25.67
N LEU A 48 -7.71 25.79 -24.38
CA LEU A 48 -7.59 24.41 -23.90
C LEU A 48 -8.77 23.56 -24.39
N ARG A 49 -10.01 24.06 -24.19
CA ARG A 49 -11.22 23.36 -24.62
C ARG A 49 -11.26 23.18 -26.14
N PHE A 50 -10.97 24.24 -26.89
CA PHE A 50 -10.84 24.18 -28.35
C PHE A 50 -9.83 23.13 -28.80
N THR A 51 -8.68 23.04 -28.11
CA THR A 51 -7.62 22.08 -28.44
C THR A 51 -8.12 20.64 -28.31
N LEU A 52 -8.86 20.31 -27.24
CA LEU A 52 -9.43 18.97 -27.07
C LEU A 52 -10.52 18.68 -28.12
N ASP A 53 -11.41 19.66 -28.37
CA ASP A 53 -12.50 19.51 -29.34
C ASP A 53 -11.99 19.30 -30.76
N ILE A 54 -11.02 20.11 -31.23
CA ILE A 54 -10.49 19.99 -32.60
C ILE A 54 -9.64 18.74 -32.82
N LEU A 55 -9.03 18.21 -31.75
CA LEU A 55 -8.31 16.94 -31.78
C LEU A 55 -9.25 15.73 -31.62
N GLY A 56 -10.52 15.95 -31.28
CA GLY A 56 -11.51 14.90 -31.04
C GLY A 56 -11.15 14.05 -29.82
N ILE A 57 -10.61 14.66 -28.77
CA ILE A 57 -10.15 13.97 -27.56
C ILE A 57 -11.19 14.14 -26.47
N ASP A 58 -11.61 13.01 -25.88
CA ASP A 58 -12.48 12.99 -24.72
C ASP A 58 -11.71 12.49 -23.49
N TYR A 59 -12.21 12.77 -22.30
CA TYR A 59 -11.59 12.30 -21.06
C TYR A 59 -12.62 12.00 -19.98
N ARG A 60 -12.26 11.07 -19.08
CA ARG A 60 -13.12 10.69 -17.96
C ARG A 60 -12.32 10.45 -16.69
N ILE A 61 -12.80 11.01 -15.59
CA ILE A 61 -12.34 10.65 -14.25
C ILE A 61 -12.96 9.30 -13.89
N THR A 62 -12.13 8.26 -13.73
CA THR A 62 -12.60 6.90 -13.41
C THR A 62 -12.61 6.63 -11.91
N HIS A 63 -11.68 7.23 -11.17
CA HIS A 63 -11.58 7.11 -9.72
C HIS A 63 -11.22 8.45 -9.07
N GLY A 64 -11.72 8.65 -7.86
CA GLY A 64 -11.56 9.91 -7.13
C GLY A 64 -12.42 11.04 -7.68
N SER A 65 -12.13 12.26 -7.25
CA SER A 65 -12.83 13.48 -7.66
C SER A 65 -11.86 14.66 -7.70
N LEU A 66 -12.16 15.68 -8.51
CA LEU A 66 -11.49 16.97 -8.44
C LEU A 66 -11.63 17.65 -7.08
N ASP A 67 -12.62 17.27 -6.27
CA ASP A 67 -12.80 17.78 -4.91
C ASP A 67 -11.62 17.44 -3.98
N SER A 68 -10.77 16.47 -4.35
CA SER A 68 -9.55 16.18 -3.61
C SER A 68 -8.49 17.26 -3.75
N VAL A 69 -8.60 18.14 -4.77
CA VAL A 69 -7.69 19.25 -5.00
C VAL A 69 -8.02 20.41 -4.06
N PRO A 70 -7.09 20.85 -3.18
CA PRO A 70 -7.33 21.99 -2.31
C PRO A 70 -7.64 23.27 -3.10
N LYS A 71 -8.75 23.93 -2.71
CA LYS A 71 -9.19 25.21 -3.31
C LYS A 71 -8.22 26.37 -3.06
N GLN A 72 -7.40 26.27 -2.01
CA GLN A 72 -6.43 27.30 -1.62
C GLN A 72 -5.21 26.68 -0.93
N GLY A 73 -4.14 27.47 -0.80
CA GLY A 73 -2.89 27.05 -0.17
C GLY A 73 -1.97 26.28 -1.12
N ALA A 74 -0.69 26.25 -0.74
CA ALA A 74 0.39 25.67 -1.55
C ALA A 74 0.07 24.21 -1.88
N THR A 75 -0.12 23.92 -3.17
CA THR A 75 -0.54 22.61 -3.65
C THR A 75 0.36 22.15 -4.79
N VAL A 76 0.83 20.91 -4.73
CA VAL A 76 1.57 20.27 -5.82
C VAL A 76 0.74 19.11 -6.37
N ILE A 77 0.35 19.18 -7.63
CA ILE A 77 -0.20 18.03 -8.36
C ILE A 77 0.97 17.26 -8.96
N VAL A 78 1.10 15.97 -8.64
CA VAL A 78 2.08 15.09 -9.26
C VAL A 78 1.38 14.07 -10.13
N ALA A 79 1.85 13.88 -11.36
CA ALA A 79 1.25 12.97 -12.31
C ALA A 79 2.27 12.16 -13.10
N ASN A 80 1.90 10.94 -13.50
CA ASN A 80 2.64 10.21 -14.53
C ASN A 80 2.41 10.85 -15.91
N HIS A 81 3.28 10.55 -16.88
CA HIS A 81 3.28 11.26 -18.17
C HIS A 81 3.29 10.33 -19.39
N PRO A 82 2.29 9.48 -19.61
CA PRO A 82 2.32 8.47 -20.67
C PRO A 82 2.18 8.99 -22.12
N LEU A 83 1.59 10.17 -22.34
CA LEU A 83 1.19 10.61 -23.69
C LEU A 83 2.01 11.78 -24.27
N GLY A 84 2.57 12.62 -23.41
CA GLY A 84 3.51 13.71 -23.69
C GLY A 84 2.94 15.12 -23.87
N CYS A 85 1.66 15.29 -24.21
CA CYS A 85 1.09 16.63 -24.43
C CYS A 85 -0.37 16.74 -23.98
N VAL A 86 -1.21 15.83 -24.47
CA VAL A 86 -2.66 15.85 -24.22
C VAL A 86 -3.04 15.84 -22.74
N GLU A 87 -2.32 15.08 -21.89
CA GLU A 87 -2.64 15.03 -20.46
C GLU A 87 -2.36 16.37 -19.75
N GLY A 88 -1.38 17.15 -20.21
CA GLY A 88 -1.13 18.49 -19.72
C GLY A 88 -2.30 19.43 -20.04
N VAL A 89 -2.88 19.31 -21.24
CA VAL A 89 -4.08 20.07 -21.65
C VAL A 89 -5.29 19.67 -20.81
N ILE A 90 -5.55 18.37 -20.66
CA ILE A 90 -6.67 17.86 -19.85
C ILE A 90 -6.55 18.31 -18.40
N LEU A 91 -5.38 18.13 -17.77
CA LEU A 91 -5.17 18.55 -16.39
C LEU A 91 -5.25 20.06 -16.22
N ALA A 92 -4.73 20.85 -17.17
CA ALA A 92 -4.87 22.30 -17.12
C ALA A 92 -6.36 22.72 -17.15
N GLU A 93 -7.16 22.15 -18.06
CA GLU A 93 -8.60 22.41 -18.16
C GLU A 93 -9.32 22.05 -16.85
N LEU A 94 -9.10 20.84 -16.34
CA LEU A 94 -9.70 20.35 -15.10
C LEU A 94 -9.32 21.19 -13.88
N LEU A 95 -8.04 21.53 -13.71
CA LEU A 95 -7.55 22.27 -12.55
C LEU A 95 -8.01 23.74 -12.58
N LEU A 96 -8.16 24.34 -13.77
CA LEU A 96 -8.73 25.68 -13.95
C LEU A 96 -10.22 25.79 -13.59
N MET A 97 -10.93 24.67 -13.49
CA MET A 97 -12.28 24.62 -12.92
C MET A 97 -12.26 24.74 -11.39
N VAL A 98 -11.17 24.33 -10.73
CA VAL A 98 -11.02 24.35 -9.28
C VAL A 98 -10.46 25.68 -8.79
N ARG A 99 -9.37 26.18 -9.41
CA ARG A 99 -8.71 27.43 -9.04
C ARG A 99 -8.00 28.10 -10.22
N GLY A 100 -7.90 29.42 -10.19
CA GLY A 100 -7.37 30.23 -11.30
C GLY A 100 -5.86 30.47 -11.27
N ASP A 101 -5.18 30.13 -10.18
CA ASP A 101 -3.76 30.37 -9.92
C ASP A 101 -2.91 29.12 -10.16
N ILE A 102 -3.20 28.39 -11.23
CA ILE A 102 -2.42 27.21 -11.61
C ILE A 102 -1.16 27.62 -12.36
N GLN A 103 -0.06 26.91 -12.10
CA GLN A 103 1.12 26.92 -12.96
C GLN A 103 1.58 25.49 -13.24
N ILE A 104 2.16 25.26 -14.41
CA ILE A 104 2.59 23.96 -14.89
C ILE A 104 4.10 24.02 -15.14
N LEU A 105 4.86 23.13 -14.53
CA LEU A 105 6.28 22.97 -14.81
C LEU A 105 6.43 22.08 -16.05
N ALA A 106 6.79 22.67 -17.20
CA ALA A 106 6.91 21.94 -18.46
C ALA A 106 7.95 22.56 -19.38
N ASN A 107 8.18 21.92 -20.53
CA ASN A 107 9.17 22.34 -21.50
C ASN A 107 8.96 23.80 -21.97
N GLN A 108 10.03 24.58 -22.00
CA GLN A 108 10.04 25.97 -22.48
C GLN A 108 9.42 26.18 -23.87
N TYR A 109 9.44 25.17 -24.75
CA TYR A 109 8.80 25.27 -26.06
C TYR A 109 7.28 25.52 -25.98
N LEU A 110 6.59 25.07 -24.93
CA LEU A 110 5.14 25.31 -24.79
C LEU A 110 4.82 26.79 -24.56
N LYS A 111 5.78 27.59 -24.09
CA LYS A 111 5.64 29.04 -23.91
C LYS A 111 5.59 29.81 -25.24
N THR A 112 5.91 29.15 -26.36
CA THR A 112 5.80 29.75 -27.69
C THR A 112 4.34 29.88 -28.15
N VAL A 113 3.43 29.14 -27.52
CA VAL A 113 1.98 29.26 -27.73
C VAL A 113 1.45 30.38 -26.83
N PRO A 114 1.07 31.56 -27.38
CA PRO A 114 0.73 32.74 -26.58
C PRO A 114 -0.43 32.50 -25.60
N GLU A 115 -1.43 31.72 -25.99
CA GLU A 115 -2.61 31.40 -25.17
C GLU A 115 -2.27 30.55 -23.94
N LEU A 116 -1.09 29.92 -23.92
CA LEU A 116 -0.61 29.04 -22.86
C LEU A 116 0.54 29.64 -22.03
N ASP A 117 1.22 30.69 -22.50
CA ASP A 117 2.45 31.23 -21.89
C ASP A 117 2.34 31.47 -20.38
N GLN A 118 1.22 32.05 -19.94
CA GLN A 118 0.98 32.38 -18.53
C GLN A 118 0.80 31.16 -17.62
N LEU A 119 0.40 30.01 -18.17
CA LEU A 119 0.26 28.76 -17.41
C LEU A 119 1.61 28.11 -17.13
N PHE A 120 2.65 28.37 -17.93
CA PHE A 120 3.86 27.56 -17.92
C PHE A 120 5.05 28.24 -17.25
N ILE A 121 5.64 27.51 -16.30
CA ILE A 121 7.03 27.72 -15.87
C ILE A 121 7.90 26.82 -16.76
N GLY A 122 8.63 27.46 -17.68
CA GLY A 122 9.45 26.76 -18.67
C GLY A 122 10.73 26.16 -18.07
N VAL A 123 10.92 24.86 -18.27
CA VAL A 123 12.18 24.13 -18.01
C VAL A 123 12.84 23.71 -19.31
N ASP A 124 14.16 23.58 -19.28
CA ASP A 124 14.92 22.94 -20.33
C ASP A 124 15.07 21.44 -19.99
N VAL A 125 14.48 20.60 -20.83
CA VAL A 125 14.48 19.14 -20.67
C VAL A 125 15.70 18.48 -21.33
N PHE A 126 16.55 19.24 -22.02
CA PHE A 126 17.76 18.76 -22.67
C PHE A 126 18.99 19.02 -21.80
N GLU A 127 19.94 18.08 -21.78
CA GLU A 127 21.14 18.20 -20.97
C GLU A 127 22.14 19.20 -21.57
N GLY A 128 22.59 20.18 -20.77
CA GLY A 128 23.56 21.20 -21.19
C GLY A 128 23.92 22.20 -20.09
N LYS A 129 25.04 22.93 -20.23
CA LYS A 129 25.50 23.92 -19.23
C LYS A 129 24.50 25.08 -19.06
N ASP A 130 23.84 25.50 -20.13
CA ASP A 130 22.81 26.54 -20.10
C ASP A 130 21.47 26.06 -19.50
N ALA A 131 21.16 24.76 -19.65
CA ALA A 131 19.96 24.13 -19.10
C ALA A 131 19.94 24.19 -17.56
N VAL A 132 21.10 24.04 -16.90
CA VAL A 132 21.21 24.14 -15.43
C VAL A 132 20.77 25.51 -14.93
N LYS A 133 21.23 26.59 -15.58
CA LYS A 133 20.88 27.96 -15.20
C LYS A 133 19.40 28.26 -15.46
N SER A 134 18.88 27.80 -16.60
CA SER A 134 17.46 27.94 -16.95
C SER A 134 16.56 27.20 -15.95
N ASN A 135 16.88 25.94 -15.64
CA ASN A 135 16.13 25.11 -14.69
C ASN A 135 16.17 25.67 -13.27
N MET A 136 17.28 26.27 -12.84
CA MET A 136 17.33 26.96 -11.55
C MET A 136 16.39 28.18 -11.51
N LYS A 137 16.26 28.94 -12.60
CA LYS A 137 15.29 30.04 -12.69
C LYS A 137 13.85 29.52 -12.63
N ALA A 138 13.56 28.42 -13.33
CA ALA A 138 12.27 27.75 -13.31
C ALA A 138 11.90 27.29 -11.89
N LEU A 139 12.81 26.60 -11.19
CA LEU A 139 12.58 26.15 -9.81
C LEU A 139 12.38 27.32 -8.82
N ARG A 140 13.08 28.45 -9.02
CA ARG A 140 12.84 29.67 -8.22
C ARG A 140 11.45 30.24 -8.45
N ALA A 141 10.98 30.26 -9.70
CA ALA A 141 9.63 30.70 -10.05
C ALA A 141 8.57 29.77 -9.45
N ALA A 142 8.74 28.45 -9.61
CA ALA A 142 7.88 27.43 -9.01
C ALA A 142 7.80 27.57 -7.49
N ASN A 143 8.95 27.78 -6.84
CA ASN A 143 8.99 28.02 -5.40
C ASN A 143 8.29 29.32 -5.00
N LYS A 144 8.46 30.41 -5.76
CA LYS A 144 7.76 31.69 -5.48
C LYS A 144 6.24 31.52 -5.61
N HIS A 145 5.79 30.78 -6.63
CA HIS A 145 4.37 30.48 -6.85
C HIS A 145 3.77 29.71 -5.67
N LEU A 146 4.43 28.62 -5.27
CA LEU A 146 4.00 27.82 -4.12
C LEU A 146 4.05 28.61 -2.81
N ALA A 147 5.05 29.46 -2.59
CA ALA A 147 5.16 30.30 -1.40
C ALA A 147 3.99 31.29 -1.29
N ASN A 148 3.43 31.72 -2.42
CA ASN A 148 2.23 32.56 -2.48
C ASN A 148 0.92 31.76 -2.33
N GLY A 149 0.99 30.46 -2.04
CA GLY A 149 -0.16 29.59 -1.89
C GLY A 149 -0.73 29.04 -3.20
N GLY A 150 0.02 29.17 -4.31
CA GLY A 150 -0.40 28.71 -5.64
C GLY A 150 -0.46 27.20 -5.80
N LEU A 151 -1.11 26.75 -6.89
CA LEU A 151 -1.10 25.34 -7.30
C LEU A 151 -0.09 25.11 -8.43
N LEU A 152 0.79 24.13 -8.27
CA LEU A 152 1.79 23.73 -9.25
C LEU A 152 1.52 22.30 -9.75
N LEU A 153 1.31 22.14 -11.06
CA LEU A 153 1.30 20.83 -11.72
C LEU A 153 2.71 20.46 -12.16
N VAL A 154 3.15 19.26 -11.80
CA VAL A 154 4.46 18.72 -12.15
C VAL A 154 4.32 17.28 -12.66
N PHE A 155 5.00 16.99 -13.77
CA PHE A 155 5.27 15.63 -14.24
C PHE A 155 6.70 15.25 -13.81
N PRO A 156 6.90 14.58 -12.66
CA PRO A 156 8.21 14.56 -12.01
C PRO A 156 9.28 13.80 -12.78
N ALA A 157 8.89 12.92 -13.71
CA ALA A 157 9.79 12.24 -14.61
C ALA A 157 10.49 13.20 -15.60
N GLY A 158 9.87 14.34 -15.92
CA GLY A 158 10.40 15.32 -16.88
C GLY A 158 10.39 14.88 -18.35
N GLU A 159 9.91 13.67 -18.63
CA GLU A 159 9.74 13.12 -19.98
C GLU A 159 8.59 12.12 -20.00
N VAL A 160 8.22 11.68 -21.21
CA VAL A 160 7.14 10.72 -21.42
C VAL A 160 7.52 9.34 -20.90
N SER A 161 6.56 8.64 -20.30
CA SER A 161 6.72 7.27 -19.80
C SER A 161 7.31 6.33 -20.87
N GLN A 162 8.08 5.35 -20.40
CA GLN A 162 8.82 4.41 -21.22
C GLN A 162 8.23 3.00 -21.13
N LEU A 163 8.44 2.22 -22.19
CA LEU A 163 8.10 0.81 -22.19
C LEU A 163 9.18 0.03 -21.42
N VAL A 164 8.86 -0.38 -20.18
CA VAL A 164 9.82 -1.07 -19.29
C VAL A 164 9.84 -2.57 -19.53
N ASP A 165 8.70 -3.18 -19.86
CA ASP A 165 8.63 -4.59 -20.25
C ASP A 165 7.79 -4.75 -21.52
N ALA A 166 8.38 -5.37 -22.54
CA ALA A 166 7.77 -5.53 -23.85
C ALA A 166 6.72 -6.65 -23.89
N LYS A 167 6.79 -7.64 -22.99
CA LYS A 167 5.83 -8.76 -22.96
C LYS A 167 4.45 -8.34 -22.41
N PRO A 168 4.34 -7.78 -21.18
CA PRO A 168 3.09 -7.24 -20.66
C PRO A 168 2.78 -5.82 -21.18
N GLN A 169 3.62 -5.26 -22.06
CA GLN A 169 3.56 -3.86 -22.53
C GLN A 169 3.48 -2.85 -21.37
N ARG A 170 4.39 -2.96 -20.39
CA ARG A 170 4.33 -2.15 -19.16
C ARG A 170 4.81 -0.71 -19.35
N ILE A 171 3.84 0.17 -19.11
CA ILE A 171 3.75 1.64 -19.08
C ILE A 171 4.35 2.40 -17.89
N GLU A 172 5.63 2.77 -17.80
CA GLU A 172 6.12 3.46 -16.59
C GLU A 172 7.07 4.63 -16.84
N ASP A 173 6.96 5.64 -16.01
CA ASP A 173 7.93 6.73 -15.92
C ASP A 173 9.31 6.21 -15.52
N LYS A 174 10.35 6.95 -15.91
CA LYS A 174 11.66 6.83 -15.29
C LYS A 174 11.62 7.32 -13.83
N GLU A 175 12.77 7.30 -13.18
CA GLU A 175 12.91 7.89 -11.84
C GLU A 175 12.44 9.35 -11.81
N TRP A 176 11.66 9.66 -10.78
CA TRP A 176 11.08 10.99 -10.59
C TRP A 176 12.12 11.93 -9.95
N SER A 177 12.08 13.21 -10.32
CA SER A 177 13.06 14.21 -9.85
C SER A 177 12.89 14.57 -8.37
N ARG A 178 14.01 14.54 -7.63
CA ARG A 178 14.10 15.05 -6.23
C ARG A 178 13.70 16.51 -6.07
N SER A 179 13.77 17.31 -7.14
CA SER A 179 13.37 18.72 -7.12
C SER A 179 11.92 18.90 -6.65
N VAL A 180 11.04 17.94 -6.93
CA VAL A 180 9.65 17.93 -6.46
C VAL A 180 9.57 17.85 -4.94
N SER A 181 10.37 16.99 -4.30
CA SER A 181 10.46 16.93 -2.84
C SER A 181 10.91 18.26 -2.25
N SER A 182 11.93 18.89 -2.84
CA SER A 182 12.44 20.19 -2.39
C SER A 182 11.35 21.28 -2.41
N LEU A 183 10.58 21.36 -3.51
CA LEU A 183 9.46 22.29 -3.65
C LEU A 183 8.37 22.05 -2.60
N ILE A 184 8.00 20.78 -2.37
CA ILE A 184 6.99 20.40 -1.38
C ILE A 184 7.45 20.78 0.02
N ARG A 185 8.68 20.41 0.41
CA ARG A 185 9.23 20.67 1.76
C ARG A 185 9.31 22.15 2.06
N LYS A 186 9.87 22.93 1.14
CA LYS A 186 10.12 24.35 1.34
C LYS A 186 8.83 25.15 1.54
N ASN A 187 7.74 24.72 0.90
CA ASN A 187 6.45 25.39 0.95
C ASN A 187 5.42 24.66 1.81
N LYS A 188 5.81 23.56 2.49
CA LYS A 188 4.92 22.67 3.24
C LYS A 188 3.65 22.32 2.45
N ALA A 189 3.83 22.09 1.15
CA ALA A 189 2.72 21.97 0.21
C ALA A 189 1.90 20.68 0.46
N THR A 190 0.60 20.76 0.21
CA THR A 190 -0.24 19.56 0.08
C THR A 190 -0.03 18.96 -1.30
N THR A 191 0.10 17.65 -1.38
CA THR A 191 0.35 16.96 -2.66
C THR A 191 -0.85 16.13 -3.06
N VAL A 192 -1.25 16.18 -4.32
CA VAL A 192 -2.34 15.35 -4.85
C VAL A 192 -1.79 14.52 -6.01
N PRO A 193 -1.74 13.17 -5.89
CA PRO A 193 -1.31 12.31 -6.97
C PRO A 193 -2.43 12.12 -8.00
N VAL A 194 -2.05 12.08 -9.28
CA VAL A 194 -2.98 11.87 -10.40
C VAL A 194 -2.38 10.85 -11.35
N PHE A 195 -3.15 9.80 -11.65
CA PHE A 195 -2.76 8.80 -12.63
C PHE A 195 -3.52 8.99 -13.93
N ILE A 196 -2.81 8.94 -15.05
CA ILE A 196 -3.36 8.98 -16.40
C ILE A 196 -3.09 7.63 -17.04
N SER A 197 -4.15 7.00 -17.55
CA SER A 197 -4.04 5.80 -18.38
C SER A 197 -3.78 6.20 -19.83
N GLY A 198 -2.86 5.52 -20.48
CA GLY A 198 -2.55 5.81 -21.87
C GLY A 198 -1.22 5.24 -22.31
N GLN A 199 -1.01 5.29 -23.61
CA GLN A 199 0.10 4.63 -24.29
C GLN A 199 0.29 5.28 -25.66
N ASN A 200 1.53 5.59 -26.01
CA ASN A 200 1.90 6.05 -27.36
C ASN A 200 2.10 4.87 -28.32
N SER A 201 2.26 5.15 -29.61
CA SER A 201 2.41 4.10 -30.61
C SER A 201 3.72 3.32 -30.45
N LYS A 202 3.77 2.08 -30.95
CA LYS A 202 5.02 1.29 -30.99
C LYS A 202 6.15 2.03 -31.70
N ARG A 203 5.82 2.84 -32.72
CA ARG A 203 6.79 3.65 -33.48
C ARG A 203 7.43 4.74 -32.60
N PHE A 204 6.64 5.36 -31.72
CA PHE A 204 7.15 6.33 -30.75
C PHE A 204 8.18 5.70 -29.81
N TYR A 205 7.87 4.54 -29.23
CA TYR A 205 8.82 3.84 -28.33
C TYR A 205 10.08 3.36 -29.07
N MET A 206 9.95 2.91 -30.32
CA MET A 206 11.09 2.56 -31.15
C MET A 206 11.96 3.77 -31.48
N ALA A 207 11.37 4.93 -31.78
CA ALA A 207 12.10 6.17 -32.02
C ALA A 207 12.89 6.63 -30.78
N GLY A 208 12.34 6.45 -29.58
CA GLY A 208 13.03 6.73 -28.31
C GLY A 208 14.26 5.86 -28.06
N LYS A 209 14.25 4.60 -28.51
CA LYS A 209 15.44 3.74 -28.47
C LYS A 209 16.55 4.20 -29.42
N ILE A 210 16.19 4.89 -30.50
CA ILE A 210 17.15 5.43 -31.49
C ILE A 210 17.73 6.75 -30.99
N HIS A 211 16.90 7.73 -30.63
CA HIS A 211 17.37 9.01 -30.11
C HIS A 211 16.27 9.81 -29.34
N PRO A 212 16.58 10.44 -28.20
CA PRO A 212 15.60 11.24 -27.42
C PRO A 212 14.94 12.40 -28.19
N LEU A 213 15.68 13.06 -29.10
CA LEU A 213 15.11 14.11 -29.96
C LEU A 213 14.08 13.57 -30.95
N LEU A 214 14.30 12.39 -31.53
CA LEU A 214 13.35 11.77 -32.46
C LEU A 214 12.04 11.43 -31.74
N ARG A 215 12.13 10.95 -30.50
CA ARG A 215 10.97 10.76 -29.61
C ARG A 215 10.18 12.06 -29.42
N THR A 216 10.88 13.15 -29.08
CA THR A 216 10.26 14.46 -28.86
C THR A 216 9.58 14.99 -30.12
N LEU A 217 10.22 14.83 -31.28
CA LEU A 217 9.67 15.24 -32.58
C LEU A 217 8.43 14.44 -32.98
N MET A 218 8.30 13.18 -32.53
CA MET A 218 7.12 12.35 -32.81
C MET A 218 5.89 12.71 -31.98
N LEU A 219 6.02 13.53 -30.93
CA LEU A 219 4.90 13.88 -30.05
C LEU A 219 3.76 14.59 -30.77
N GLY A 220 4.04 15.40 -31.79
CA GLY A 220 2.99 16.03 -32.58
C GLY A 220 2.10 15.00 -33.29
N ARG A 221 2.70 13.91 -33.77
CA ARG A 221 2.00 12.81 -34.43
C ARG A 221 1.28 11.91 -33.45
N GLU A 222 1.84 11.72 -32.26
CA GLU A 222 1.16 11.03 -31.17
C GLU A 222 -0.08 11.81 -30.73
N LEU A 223 0.00 13.14 -30.59
CA LEU A 223 -1.16 13.97 -30.25
C LEU A 223 -2.29 13.81 -31.27
N LEU A 224 -1.97 13.85 -32.56
CA LEU A 224 -2.94 13.68 -33.65
C LEU A 224 -3.53 12.27 -33.71
N ASN A 225 -2.82 11.24 -33.23
CA ASN A 225 -3.29 9.86 -33.26
C ASN A 225 -4.27 9.49 -32.13
N LYS A 226 -4.46 10.38 -31.15
CA LYS A 226 -5.40 10.20 -30.03
C LYS A 226 -6.84 10.59 -30.35
N HIS A 227 -7.13 10.95 -31.59
CA HIS A 227 -8.48 11.26 -32.03
C HIS A 227 -9.47 10.12 -31.72
N ALA A 228 -10.65 10.49 -31.20
CA ALA A 228 -11.73 9.59 -30.78
C ALA A 228 -11.36 8.59 -29.68
N GLN A 229 -10.35 8.91 -28.84
CA GLN A 229 -10.03 8.12 -27.64
C GLN A 229 -10.48 8.86 -26.39
N THR A 230 -11.11 8.14 -25.46
CA THR A 230 -11.40 8.64 -24.11
C THR A 230 -10.22 8.33 -23.19
N ILE A 231 -9.50 9.37 -22.77
CA ILE A 231 -8.39 9.25 -21.83
C ILE A 231 -8.93 9.14 -20.41
N LYS A 232 -8.49 8.12 -19.68
CA LYS A 232 -8.94 7.87 -18.30
C LYS A 232 -7.96 8.49 -17.31
N LEU A 233 -8.50 9.17 -16.30
CA LEU A 233 -7.73 9.79 -15.23
C LEU A 233 -8.27 9.33 -13.86
N SER A 234 -7.37 9.16 -12.91
CA SER A 234 -7.71 8.87 -11.52
C SER A 234 -7.07 9.92 -10.62
N PHE A 235 -7.89 10.58 -9.78
CA PHE A 235 -7.40 11.53 -8.77
C PHE A 235 -7.26 10.83 -7.42
N GLY A 236 -6.08 10.93 -6.81
CA GLY A 236 -5.85 10.44 -5.47
C GLY A 236 -6.33 11.38 -4.37
N GLN A 237 -6.31 10.90 -3.14
CA GLN A 237 -6.54 11.72 -1.96
C GLN A 237 -5.37 12.68 -1.72
N ALA A 238 -5.66 13.85 -1.15
CA ALA A 238 -4.65 14.82 -0.76
C ALA A 238 -3.73 14.30 0.35
N ILE A 239 -2.43 14.31 0.07
CA ILE A 239 -1.34 13.97 0.99
C ILE A 239 -0.83 15.25 1.65
N LYS A 240 -1.12 15.41 2.94
CA LYS A 240 -0.68 16.59 3.71
C LYS A 240 0.82 16.52 3.96
N PHE A 241 1.51 17.67 4.02
CA PHE A 241 2.94 17.71 4.29
C PHE A 241 3.36 17.00 5.59
N LYS A 242 2.50 16.98 6.62
CA LYS A 242 2.75 16.24 7.88
C LYS A 242 2.95 14.73 7.68
N GLU A 243 2.45 14.17 6.59
CA GLU A 243 2.68 12.77 6.23
C GLU A 243 4.08 12.54 5.63
N LEU A 244 4.66 13.56 5.01
CA LEU A 244 5.92 13.47 4.26
C LEU A 244 7.12 14.01 5.05
N ASN A 245 6.89 14.71 6.16
CA ASN A 245 7.92 15.50 6.83
C ASN A 245 9.06 14.66 7.45
N THR A 246 8.79 13.41 7.84
CA THR A 246 9.77 12.47 8.41
C THR A 246 10.59 11.73 7.37
N LEU A 247 10.13 11.68 6.12
CA LEU A 247 10.82 11.00 5.03
C LEU A 247 12.05 11.79 4.58
N ASN A 248 12.98 11.17 3.86
CA ASN A 248 13.99 11.88 3.07
C ASN A 248 13.48 12.22 1.66
N ASP A 249 14.28 12.90 0.84
CA ASP A 249 13.83 13.36 -0.49
C ASP A 249 13.52 12.22 -1.47
N ASP A 250 14.31 11.14 -1.45
CA ASP A 250 14.06 9.96 -2.28
C ASP A 250 12.78 9.26 -1.87
N GLN A 251 12.61 9.06 -0.57
CA GLN A 251 11.42 8.45 0.00
C GLN A 251 10.17 9.26 -0.32
N VAL A 252 10.21 10.60 -0.26
CA VAL A 252 9.06 11.43 -0.66
C VAL A 252 8.68 11.18 -2.11
N VAL A 253 9.66 11.27 -3.01
CA VAL A 253 9.40 11.10 -4.44
C VAL A 253 8.86 9.71 -4.76
N ASN A 254 9.48 8.67 -4.18
CA ASN A 254 9.10 7.29 -4.37
C ASN A 254 7.74 6.96 -3.74
N TYR A 255 7.42 7.55 -2.58
CA TYR A 255 6.11 7.44 -1.94
C TYR A 255 5.00 8.10 -2.77
N LEU A 256 5.26 9.29 -3.31
CA LEU A 256 4.31 9.98 -4.19
C LEU A 256 4.11 9.22 -5.50
N ARG A 257 5.19 8.66 -6.06
CA ARG A 257 5.14 7.79 -7.23
C ARG A 257 4.28 6.57 -6.94
N LEU A 258 4.53 5.85 -5.85
CA LEU A 258 3.72 4.70 -5.45
C LEU A 258 2.23 5.06 -5.35
N ASN A 259 1.89 6.12 -4.61
CA ASN A 259 0.51 6.56 -4.44
C ASN A 259 -0.13 6.99 -5.78
N THR A 260 0.67 7.38 -6.78
CA THR A 260 0.19 7.66 -8.14
C THR A 260 -0.10 6.36 -8.89
N TYR A 261 0.83 5.41 -8.96
CA TYR A 261 0.64 4.16 -9.69
C TYR A 261 -0.43 3.25 -9.07
N LEU A 262 -0.66 3.32 -7.76
CA LEU A 262 -1.76 2.61 -7.09
C LEU A 262 -3.17 3.12 -7.47
N LEU A 263 -3.27 4.28 -8.13
CA LEU A 263 -4.54 4.76 -8.70
C LEU A 263 -4.90 4.06 -10.02
N ASN A 264 -3.95 3.32 -10.61
CA ASN A 264 -4.22 2.43 -11.73
C ASN A 264 -4.92 1.17 -11.23
N ARG A 265 -6.21 1.30 -10.92
CA ARG A 265 -7.06 0.15 -10.59
C ARG A 265 -7.60 -0.39 -11.90
N ASP A 266 -7.01 -1.47 -12.38
CA ASP A 266 -7.73 -2.34 -13.28
C ASP A 266 -8.93 -2.86 -12.51
N THR A 267 -10.13 -2.50 -12.97
CA THR A 267 -11.37 -3.08 -12.50
C THR A 267 -11.41 -4.53 -12.97
N GLN A 268 -10.56 -5.38 -12.40
CA GLN A 268 -10.87 -6.80 -12.30
C GLN A 268 -12.06 -6.83 -11.34
N PRO A 269 -13.26 -7.25 -11.79
CA PRO A 269 -14.31 -7.54 -10.84
C PRO A 269 -13.71 -8.50 -9.81
N ILE A 270 -13.79 -8.13 -8.53
CA ILE A 270 -13.59 -9.10 -7.45
C ILE A 270 -14.55 -10.22 -7.84
N LYS A 271 -14.02 -11.35 -8.32
CA LYS A 271 -14.87 -12.52 -8.50
C LYS A 271 -15.38 -12.77 -7.10
N PRO A 272 -16.71 -12.69 -6.84
CA PRO A 272 -17.21 -13.15 -5.56
C PRO A 272 -16.62 -14.55 -5.41
N SER A 273 -15.88 -14.77 -4.32
CA SER A 273 -15.28 -16.05 -4.02
C SER A 273 -16.41 -17.07 -4.10
N SER A 274 -16.44 -17.80 -5.21
CA SER A 274 -17.53 -18.69 -5.56
C SER A 274 -17.32 -20.03 -4.88
N SER A 275 -17.00 -20.01 -3.59
CA SER A 275 -17.30 -21.11 -2.68
C SER A 275 -18.66 -20.79 -2.07
N SER A 276 -19.71 -21.02 -2.86
CA SER A 276 -21.02 -21.38 -2.31
C SER A 276 -20.92 -22.79 -1.69
N GLU A 277 -19.96 -23.00 -0.80
CA GLU A 277 -20.02 -24.12 0.11
C GLU A 277 -21.18 -23.84 1.07
N MET A 278 -22.07 -24.81 1.24
CA MET A 278 -23.18 -24.69 2.18
C MET A 278 -22.60 -24.49 3.58
N LEU A 279 -22.54 -23.24 4.03
CA LEU A 279 -22.13 -22.90 5.38
C LEU A 279 -23.07 -23.60 6.36
N SER A 280 -22.50 -24.41 7.25
CA SER A 280 -23.28 -24.99 8.34
C SER A 280 -23.73 -23.87 9.28
N PRO A 281 -24.96 -23.92 9.84
CA PRO A 281 -25.36 -23.00 10.90
C PRO A 281 -24.35 -23.05 12.04
N ILE A 282 -23.99 -21.89 12.59
CA ILE A 282 -23.11 -21.81 13.75
C ILE A 282 -23.79 -22.53 14.92
N ALA A 283 -23.02 -23.31 15.67
CA ALA A 283 -23.52 -24.09 16.80
C ALA A 283 -24.26 -23.18 17.81
N ALA A 284 -25.29 -23.71 18.46
CA ALA A 284 -25.96 -23.00 19.54
C ALA A 284 -25.03 -22.83 20.75
N GLY A 285 -25.33 -21.85 21.61
CA GLY A 285 -24.57 -21.69 22.84
C GLY A 285 -24.89 -22.68 23.93
N LEU A 286 -23.85 -23.06 24.65
CA LEU A 286 -23.97 -23.88 25.82
C LEU A 286 -24.53 -23.08 27.00
N PRO A 287 -25.24 -23.75 27.93
CA PRO A 287 -25.75 -23.09 29.13
C PRO A 287 -24.63 -22.42 29.93
N ILE A 288 -24.83 -21.17 30.36
CA ILE A 288 -23.83 -20.41 31.12
C ILE A 288 -23.37 -21.11 32.40
N GLY A 289 -24.24 -21.90 33.04
CA GLY A 289 -23.91 -22.68 34.22
C GLY A 289 -22.83 -23.73 33.99
N GLU A 290 -22.74 -24.30 32.78
CA GLU A 290 -21.67 -25.25 32.42
C GLU A 290 -20.32 -24.52 32.32
N LEU A 291 -20.30 -23.35 31.66
CA LEU A 291 -19.09 -22.53 31.52
C LEU A 291 -18.57 -22.05 32.88
N LEU A 292 -19.46 -21.55 33.73
CA LEU A 292 -19.12 -21.10 35.09
C LEU A 292 -18.67 -22.28 35.97
N GLY A 293 -19.26 -23.46 35.78
CA GLY A 293 -18.85 -24.68 36.46
C GLY A 293 -17.41 -25.06 36.13
N GLU A 294 -17.02 -24.99 34.86
CA GLU A 294 -15.63 -25.20 34.43
C GLU A 294 -14.69 -24.15 35.02
N LEU A 295 -15.04 -22.85 34.93
CA LEU A 295 -14.23 -21.76 35.50
C LEU A 295 -13.95 -21.94 36.99
N ASN A 296 -14.97 -22.32 37.77
CA ASN A 296 -14.84 -22.51 39.22
C ASN A 296 -14.02 -23.76 39.59
N ASN A 297 -13.91 -24.73 38.68
CA ASN A 297 -13.14 -25.95 38.88
C ASN A 297 -11.70 -25.84 38.37
N LEU A 298 -11.33 -24.75 37.68
CA LEU A 298 -9.96 -24.52 37.26
C LEU A 298 -9.05 -24.30 38.48
N PRO A 299 -7.81 -24.81 38.43
CA PRO A 299 -6.84 -24.57 39.49
C PRO A 299 -6.47 -23.08 39.54
N GLU A 300 -6.05 -22.58 40.71
CA GLU A 300 -5.73 -21.15 40.89
C GLU A 300 -4.65 -20.67 39.92
N GLU A 301 -3.69 -21.52 39.58
CA GLU A 301 -2.60 -21.22 38.64
C GLU A 301 -3.08 -21.01 37.20
N ALA A 302 -4.26 -21.52 36.84
CA ALA A 302 -4.84 -21.28 35.53
C ALA A 302 -5.28 -19.82 35.35
N LYS A 303 -5.58 -19.10 36.43
CA LYS A 303 -5.89 -17.66 36.38
C LYS A 303 -4.58 -16.86 36.37
N LEU A 304 -4.25 -16.29 35.22
CA LEU A 304 -2.98 -15.57 35.03
C LEU A 304 -3.03 -14.15 35.60
N LEU A 305 -4.11 -13.41 35.36
CA LEU A 305 -4.28 -12.05 35.86
C LEU A 305 -5.74 -11.62 35.92
N GLU A 306 -5.99 -10.55 36.67
CA GLU A 306 -7.26 -9.84 36.78
C GLU A 306 -7.06 -8.35 36.45
N SER A 307 -8.01 -7.75 35.74
CA SER A 307 -7.95 -6.33 35.39
C SER A 307 -9.34 -5.75 35.15
N GLY A 308 -9.82 -4.91 36.07
CA GLY A 308 -11.20 -4.42 36.02
C GLY A 308 -12.15 -5.61 36.15
N GLU A 309 -13.21 -5.64 35.35
CA GLU A 309 -14.21 -6.69 35.19
C GLU A 309 -13.71 -7.98 34.52
N PHE A 310 -12.49 -7.96 33.98
CA PHE A 310 -11.95 -9.07 33.18
C PHE A 310 -11.01 -9.97 33.98
N ASP A 311 -11.14 -11.27 33.76
CA ASP A 311 -10.17 -12.29 34.14
C ASP A 311 -9.48 -12.84 32.90
N VAL A 312 -8.20 -13.21 33.04
CA VAL A 312 -7.46 -13.92 31.99
C VAL A 312 -7.01 -15.27 32.51
N TYR A 313 -7.38 -16.32 31.78
CA TYR A 313 -7.07 -17.70 32.12
C TYR A 313 -6.23 -18.35 31.03
N CYS A 314 -5.44 -19.36 31.39
CA CYS A 314 -4.76 -20.26 30.46
C CYS A 314 -4.94 -21.70 30.95
N ALA A 315 -5.55 -22.56 30.13
CA ALA A 315 -5.86 -23.94 30.51
C ALA A 315 -5.69 -24.93 29.35
N GLU A 316 -5.49 -26.20 29.69
CA GLU A 316 -5.55 -27.32 28.73
C GLU A 316 -6.99 -27.62 28.29
N ALA A 317 -7.17 -28.01 27.03
CA ALA A 317 -8.49 -28.34 26.46
C ALA A 317 -9.35 -29.28 27.31
N LYS A 318 -8.74 -30.31 27.92
CA LYS A 318 -9.43 -31.31 28.74
C LYS A 318 -10.10 -30.74 30.00
N SER A 319 -9.62 -29.60 30.50
CA SER A 319 -10.14 -28.95 31.70
C SER A 319 -11.27 -27.97 31.39
N ILE A 320 -11.47 -27.63 30.11
CA ILE A 320 -12.40 -26.58 29.66
C ILE A 320 -13.21 -27.01 28.41
N PRO A 321 -13.80 -28.21 28.32
CA PRO A 321 -14.45 -28.68 27.09
C PRO A 321 -15.61 -27.78 26.62
N SER A 322 -16.42 -27.26 27.54
CA SER A 322 -17.56 -26.39 27.23
C SER A 322 -17.09 -24.99 26.84
N LEU A 323 -16.10 -24.43 27.55
CA LEU A 323 -15.46 -23.17 27.17
C LEU A 323 -14.72 -23.28 25.83
N LEU A 324 -14.06 -24.40 25.53
CA LEU A 324 -13.42 -24.63 24.24
C LEU A 324 -14.45 -24.69 23.11
N HIS A 325 -15.60 -25.32 23.34
CA HIS A 325 -16.72 -25.27 22.41
C HIS A 325 -17.16 -23.81 22.13
N GLU A 326 -17.28 -22.99 23.18
CA GLU A 326 -17.65 -21.59 23.03
C GLU A 326 -16.56 -20.75 22.34
N ILE A 327 -15.27 -21.04 22.58
CA ILE A 327 -14.14 -20.44 21.85
C ILE A 327 -14.25 -20.76 20.36
N GLY A 328 -14.49 -22.01 19.99
CA GLY A 328 -14.63 -22.42 18.61
C GLY A 328 -15.85 -21.79 17.92
N ARG A 329 -16.96 -21.63 18.65
CA ARG A 329 -18.14 -20.93 18.12
C ARG A 329 -17.83 -19.46 17.90
N LEU A 330 -17.12 -18.84 18.84
CA LEU A 330 -16.71 -17.45 18.75
C LEU A 330 -15.74 -17.20 17.57
N ARG A 331 -14.78 -18.10 17.36
CA ARG A 331 -13.88 -18.10 16.20
C ARG A 331 -14.67 -18.11 14.90
N GLU A 332 -15.49 -19.14 14.68
CA GLU A 332 -16.25 -19.28 13.44
C GLU A 332 -17.17 -18.08 13.19
N PHE A 333 -17.88 -17.61 14.23
CA PHE A 333 -18.75 -16.44 14.11
C PHE A 333 -18.00 -15.19 13.64
N ASN A 334 -16.84 -14.88 14.23
CA ASN A 334 -16.10 -13.67 13.87
C ASN A 334 -15.35 -13.82 12.53
N PHE A 335 -14.77 -15.00 12.26
CA PHE A 335 -14.03 -15.23 11.02
C PHE A 335 -14.94 -15.13 9.79
N ARG A 336 -16.17 -15.67 9.84
CA ARG A 336 -17.13 -15.50 8.74
C ARG A 336 -17.46 -14.05 8.41
N GLN A 337 -17.45 -13.15 9.40
CA GLN A 337 -17.77 -11.73 9.16
C GLN A 337 -16.72 -11.01 8.31
N VAL A 338 -15.48 -11.50 8.31
CA VAL A 338 -14.38 -10.97 7.49
C VAL A 338 -14.06 -11.88 6.31
N GLY A 339 -15.02 -12.73 5.93
CA GLY A 339 -14.87 -13.69 4.83
C GLY A 339 -13.86 -14.78 5.10
N GLU A 340 -13.52 -15.10 6.34
CA GLU A 340 -12.68 -16.22 6.73
C GLU A 340 -13.53 -17.34 7.37
N GLY A 341 -12.90 -18.29 8.05
CA GLY A 341 -13.58 -19.34 8.81
C GLY A 341 -13.58 -20.70 8.10
N THR A 342 -14.04 -21.71 8.82
CA THR A 342 -14.04 -23.11 8.35
C THR A 342 -15.28 -23.45 7.53
N GLY A 343 -16.35 -22.66 7.66
CA GLY A 343 -17.66 -22.97 7.10
C GLY A 343 -18.46 -24.01 7.89
N LEU A 344 -17.89 -24.55 8.97
CA LEU A 344 -18.51 -25.53 9.86
C LEU A 344 -19.24 -24.85 11.03
N ALA A 345 -19.98 -25.62 11.83
CA ALA A 345 -20.74 -25.05 12.96
C ALA A 345 -19.83 -24.44 14.05
N ILE A 346 -18.58 -24.91 14.13
CA ILE A 346 -17.58 -24.54 15.13
C ILE A 346 -16.18 -24.62 14.51
N ASP A 347 -15.30 -23.67 14.82
CA ASP A 347 -13.88 -23.68 14.40
C ASP A 347 -13.01 -24.29 15.51
N ILE A 348 -13.00 -25.63 15.54
CA ILE A 348 -12.13 -26.47 16.36
C ILE A 348 -11.50 -27.55 15.48
N ASP A 349 -10.20 -27.73 15.62
CA ASP A 349 -9.41 -28.73 14.91
C ASP A 349 -8.77 -29.74 15.89
N HIS A 350 -8.00 -30.69 15.33
CA HIS A 350 -7.34 -31.71 16.13
C HIS A 350 -6.16 -31.16 16.96
N PHE A 351 -5.59 -30.00 16.59
CA PHE A 351 -4.52 -29.35 17.35
C PHE A 351 -5.07 -28.75 18.65
N ASP A 352 -6.31 -28.24 18.66
CA ASP A 352 -6.90 -27.64 19.87
C ASP A 352 -6.85 -28.56 21.10
N HIS A 353 -6.80 -29.89 20.92
CA HIS A 353 -6.72 -30.87 22.00
C HIS A 353 -5.37 -30.89 22.73
N ASP A 354 -4.27 -30.66 22.02
CA ASP A 354 -2.91 -30.73 22.57
C ASP A 354 -2.38 -29.34 22.98
N TYR A 355 -3.11 -28.28 22.67
CA TYR A 355 -2.69 -26.89 22.90
C TYR A 355 -3.35 -26.33 24.16
N LEU A 356 -2.69 -25.32 24.72
CA LEU A 356 -3.25 -24.46 25.75
C LEU A 356 -4.15 -23.40 25.13
N HIS A 357 -5.18 -23.01 25.86
CA HIS A 357 -6.10 -21.95 25.46
C HIS A 357 -6.02 -20.82 26.47
N LEU A 358 -5.48 -19.70 26.03
CA LEU A 358 -5.53 -18.44 26.74
C LEU A 358 -6.85 -17.74 26.39
N PHE A 359 -7.62 -17.30 27.37
CA PHE A 359 -8.86 -16.58 27.09
C PHE A 359 -9.17 -15.52 28.14
N VAL A 360 -9.95 -14.53 27.72
CA VAL A 360 -10.42 -13.43 28.57
C VAL A 360 -11.91 -13.64 28.84
N TRP A 361 -12.28 -13.61 30.12
CA TRP A 361 -13.64 -13.74 30.60
C TRP A 361 -14.13 -12.42 31.19
N ASP A 362 -15.30 -11.96 30.78
CA ASP A 362 -16.00 -10.82 31.38
C ASP A 362 -16.87 -11.33 32.53
N ARG A 363 -16.53 -10.98 33.77
CA ARG A 363 -17.27 -11.45 34.96
C ARG A 363 -18.64 -10.81 35.09
N GLU A 364 -18.81 -9.57 34.63
CA GLU A 364 -20.07 -8.83 34.75
C GLU A 364 -21.09 -9.34 33.72
N ASN A 365 -20.65 -9.51 32.48
CA ASN A 365 -21.50 -9.99 31.38
C ASN A 365 -21.53 -11.52 31.26
N GLN A 366 -20.70 -12.22 32.02
CA GLN A 366 -20.56 -13.69 32.03
C GLN A 366 -20.37 -14.24 30.62
N CYS A 367 -19.38 -13.71 29.89
CA CYS A 367 -19.13 -14.12 28.51
C CYS A 367 -17.65 -14.09 28.13
N LEU A 368 -17.30 -14.86 27.08
CA LEU A 368 -15.98 -14.83 26.47
C LEU A 368 -15.75 -13.52 25.70
N VAL A 369 -14.64 -12.86 26.01
CA VAL A 369 -14.20 -11.62 25.36
C VAL A 369 -13.29 -11.91 24.17
N GLY A 370 -12.40 -12.89 24.32
CA GLY A 370 -11.46 -13.30 23.28
C GLY A 370 -10.58 -14.46 23.74
N ALA A 371 -9.90 -15.10 22.80
CA ALA A 371 -9.05 -16.25 23.05
C ALA A 371 -7.85 -16.32 22.10
N TYR A 372 -6.81 -17.05 22.52
CA TYR A 372 -5.60 -17.34 21.79
C TYR A 372 -5.15 -18.77 22.07
N ARG A 373 -4.85 -19.55 21.03
CA ARG A 373 -4.24 -20.87 21.13
C ARG A 373 -2.71 -20.80 21.28
N LEU A 374 -2.16 -21.48 22.29
CA LEU A 374 -0.72 -21.53 22.62
C LEU A 374 -0.21 -22.98 22.60
N GLY A 375 0.76 -23.29 21.76
CA GLY A 375 1.39 -24.60 21.64
C GLY A 375 2.79 -24.59 22.23
N LEU A 376 3.05 -25.36 23.29
CA LEU A 376 4.38 -25.49 23.86
C LEU A 376 5.22 -26.43 22.99
N VAL A 377 6.13 -25.86 22.21
CA VAL A 377 6.73 -26.55 21.05
C VAL A 377 7.57 -27.75 21.47
N ASP A 378 8.29 -27.64 22.58
CA ASP A 378 9.05 -28.74 23.16
C ASP A 378 8.15 -29.93 23.54
N GLN A 379 6.99 -29.67 24.15
CA GLN A 379 6.05 -30.72 24.54
C GLN A 379 5.29 -31.31 23.36
N LEU A 380 4.96 -30.50 22.35
CA LEU A 380 4.26 -30.96 21.14
C LEU A 380 5.17 -31.86 20.29
N ILE A 381 6.45 -31.49 20.13
CA ILE A 381 7.43 -32.28 19.39
C ILE A 381 7.71 -33.60 20.11
N GLU A 382 7.84 -33.61 21.43
CA GLU A 382 8.04 -34.85 22.18
C GLU A 382 6.92 -35.87 21.93
N LYS A 383 5.67 -35.39 21.80
CA LYS A 383 4.49 -36.25 21.60
C LYS A 383 4.28 -36.68 20.15
N ARG A 384 4.45 -35.79 19.17
CA ARG A 384 4.02 -36.01 17.77
C ARG A 384 5.07 -35.64 16.72
N GLY A 385 6.27 -35.25 17.14
CA GLY A 385 7.29 -34.68 16.26
C GLY A 385 6.86 -33.34 15.67
N VAL A 386 7.57 -32.90 14.63
CA VAL A 386 7.34 -31.60 13.97
C VAL A 386 5.94 -31.49 13.34
N GLU A 387 5.34 -32.61 12.92
CA GLU A 387 3.98 -32.68 12.39
C GLU A 387 2.89 -32.40 13.45
N GLY A 388 3.27 -32.37 14.74
CA GLY A 388 2.38 -31.94 15.82
C GLY A 388 2.09 -30.44 15.83
N LEU A 389 2.82 -29.64 15.05
CA LEU A 389 2.71 -28.19 15.02
C LEU A 389 1.69 -27.74 13.95
N TYR A 390 0.76 -26.88 14.34
CA TYR A 390 -0.29 -26.35 13.47
C TYR A 390 0.30 -25.63 12.25
N SER A 391 1.35 -24.82 12.45
CA SER A 391 1.94 -24.05 11.35
C SER A 391 2.60 -24.95 10.29
N ARG A 392 2.84 -26.23 10.60
CA ARG A 392 3.33 -27.23 9.65
C ARG A 392 2.35 -27.59 8.54
N THR A 393 1.05 -27.31 8.76
CA THR A 393 0.01 -27.41 7.73
C THR A 393 0.13 -26.32 6.65
N LEU A 394 0.77 -25.19 6.98
CA LEU A 394 0.88 -24.00 6.11
C LEU A 394 2.29 -23.81 5.55
N PHE A 395 3.31 -24.27 6.28
CA PHE A 395 4.71 -24.05 5.96
C PHE A 395 5.53 -25.32 6.06
N ASN A 396 6.47 -25.46 5.14
CA ASN A 396 7.44 -26.53 5.05
C ASN A 396 8.76 -26.17 5.71
N TYR A 397 9.00 -26.73 6.89
CA TYR A 397 10.23 -26.61 7.68
C TYR A 397 10.51 -27.90 8.47
N ASP A 398 11.64 -27.98 9.15
CA ASP A 398 12.04 -29.13 9.96
C ASP A 398 12.64 -28.68 11.31
N GLN A 399 13.30 -29.60 12.03
CA GLN A 399 13.93 -29.32 13.31
C GLN A 399 15.00 -28.21 13.22
N CYS A 400 15.71 -28.07 12.10
CA CYS A 400 16.76 -27.06 11.94
C CYS A 400 16.20 -25.63 12.01
N PHE A 401 14.97 -25.42 11.54
CA PHE A 401 14.26 -24.14 11.72
C PHE A 401 13.91 -23.90 13.19
N LEU A 402 13.39 -24.92 13.88
CA LEU A 402 12.97 -24.81 15.28
C LEU A 402 14.16 -24.57 16.21
N ASP A 403 15.32 -25.16 15.90
CA ASP A 403 16.57 -24.96 16.63
C ASP A 403 17.05 -23.49 16.61
N GLN A 404 16.61 -22.67 15.63
CA GLN A 404 16.90 -21.23 15.61
C GLN A 404 16.17 -20.46 16.72
N MET A 405 15.08 -21.01 17.27
CA MET A 405 14.23 -20.36 18.27
C MET A 405 14.44 -20.90 19.70
N GLY A 406 15.10 -22.05 19.86
CA GLY A 406 15.14 -22.74 21.15
C GLY A 406 13.72 -23.02 21.68
N LYS A 407 13.54 -22.93 23.00
CA LYS A 407 12.21 -23.10 23.62
C LYS A 407 11.27 -21.97 23.21
N SER A 408 10.20 -22.36 22.53
CA SER A 408 9.27 -21.45 21.87
C SER A 408 7.81 -21.86 22.11
N ILE A 409 6.91 -20.89 21.93
CA ILE A 409 5.46 -21.08 21.96
C ILE A 409 4.92 -20.83 20.56
N GLU A 410 4.28 -21.83 19.97
CA GLU A 410 3.53 -21.66 18.74
C GLU A 410 2.19 -20.96 19.02
N MET A 411 1.97 -19.83 18.38
CA MET A 411 0.78 -18.99 18.49
C MET A 411 -0.14 -19.30 17.31
N GLY A 412 -1.37 -19.73 17.61
CA GLY A 412 -2.34 -20.16 16.60
C GLY A 412 -3.55 -19.22 16.45
N ARG A 413 -4.73 -19.81 16.27
CA ARG A 413 -6.01 -19.10 16.17
C ARG A 413 -6.20 -18.10 17.31
N SER A 414 -6.45 -16.84 16.96
CA SER A 414 -6.84 -15.80 17.92
C SER A 414 -8.15 -15.13 17.50
N VAL A 415 -8.97 -14.78 18.47
CA VAL A 415 -10.27 -14.14 18.23
C VAL A 415 -10.62 -13.17 19.34
N ILE A 416 -11.28 -12.07 18.99
CA ILE A 416 -11.94 -11.15 19.92
C ILE A 416 -13.38 -11.04 19.48
N ALA A 417 -14.31 -11.19 20.44
CA ALA A 417 -15.72 -11.08 20.16
C ALA A 417 -16.06 -9.70 19.61
N GLN A 418 -16.93 -9.66 18.59
CA GLN A 418 -17.28 -8.46 17.81
C GLN A 418 -17.54 -7.21 18.68
N GLN A 419 -18.29 -7.37 19.78
CA GLN A 419 -18.62 -6.27 20.70
C GLN A 419 -17.40 -5.65 21.40
N TYR A 420 -16.30 -6.39 21.55
CA TYR A 420 -15.05 -5.93 22.18
C TYR A 420 -13.95 -5.57 21.18
N GLN A 421 -14.14 -5.78 19.86
CA GLN A 421 -13.09 -5.49 18.87
C GLN A 421 -12.69 -4.01 18.79
N LYS A 422 -13.59 -3.09 19.17
CA LYS A 422 -13.30 -1.65 19.29
C LYS A 422 -12.73 -1.28 20.65
N SER A 423 -12.76 -2.19 21.63
CA SER A 423 -12.17 -1.96 22.94
C SER A 423 -10.65 -2.12 22.88
N MET A 424 -9.94 -1.16 23.45
CA MET A 424 -8.48 -1.26 23.59
C MET A 424 -8.05 -2.29 24.64
N SER A 425 -8.96 -2.70 25.55
CA SER A 425 -8.63 -3.62 26.65
C SER A 425 -8.52 -5.08 26.22
N ALA A 426 -9.43 -5.57 25.36
CA ALA A 426 -9.54 -6.99 25.04
C ALA A 426 -8.26 -7.59 24.45
N LEU A 427 -7.75 -6.99 23.36
CA LEU A 427 -6.49 -7.44 22.75
C LEU A 427 -5.32 -7.25 23.72
N LEU A 428 -5.27 -6.12 24.43
CA LEU A 428 -4.22 -5.85 25.40
C LEU A 428 -4.16 -6.91 26.50
N LEU A 429 -5.32 -7.38 27.00
CA LEU A 429 -5.41 -8.40 28.03
C LEU A 429 -4.96 -9.77 27.55
N LEU A 430 -5.26 -10.16 26.31
CA LEU A 430 -4.68 -11.37 25.71
C LEU A 430 -3.14 -11.27 25.70
N TRP A 431 -2.58 -10.15 25.26
CA TRP A 431 -1.12 -9.97 25.25
C TRP A 431 -0.50 -9.91 26.65
N LYS A 432 -1.20 -9.32 27.63
CA LYS A 432 -0.79 -9.39 29.05
C LYS A 432 -0.81 -10.84 29.54
N GLY A 433 -1.84 -11.61 29.21
CA GLY A 433 -1.93 -13.03 29.52
C GLY A 433 -0.74 -13.84 28.96
N ILE A 434 -0.42 -13.65 27.67
CA ILE A 434 0.77 -14.27 27.05
C ILE A 434 2.04 -13.87 27.82
N ALA A 435 2.21 -12.58 28.12
CA ALA A 435 3.39 -12.10 28.82
C ALA A 435 3.50 -12.63 30.25
N THR A 436 2.38 -12.75 30.97
CA THR A 436 2.33 -13.37 32.30
C THR A 436 2.67 -14.85 32.23
N PHE A 437 2.15 -15.58 31.26
CA PHE A 437 2.49 -16.99 31.04
C PHE A 437 4.00 -17.16 30.78
N VAL A 438 4.58 -16.33 29.90
CA VAL A 438 6.04 -16.35 29.64
C VAL A 438 6.83 -15.98 30.89
N HIS A 439 6.39 -15.01 31.67
CA HIS A 439 7.08 -14.64 32.91
C HIS A 439 7.10 -15.81 33.92
N GLN A 440 6.00 -16.56 34.03
CA GLN A 440 5.91 -17.75 34.88
C GLN A 440 6.71 -18.94 34.31
N ASN A 441 7.00 -18.93 33.00
CA ASN A 441 7.74 -19.97 32.29
C ASN A 441 8.91 -19.36 31.49
N PRO A 442 9.93 -18.79 32.17
CA PRO A 442 10.93 -17.92 31.55
C PRO A 442 11.81 -18.63 30.52
N ASP A 443 11.86 -19.96 30.55
CA ASP A 443 12.53 -20.78 29.54
C ASP A 443 12.01 -20.53 28.11
N TYR A 444 10.75 -20.11 27.95
CA TYR A 444 10.20 -19.76 26.64
C TYR A 444 10.65 -18.36 26.23
N THR A 445 11.43 -18.32 25.15
CA THR A 445 12.08 -17.08 24.67
C THR A 445 11.50 -16.56 23.36
N HIS A 446 10.78 -17.42 22.63
CA HIS A 446 10.22 -17.09 21.33
C HIS A 446 8.72 -17.35 21.25
N LEU A 447 8.04 -16.48 20.52
CA LEU A 447 6.70 -16.71 20.01
C LEU A 447 6.78 -16.85 18.49
N PHE A 448 6.15 -17.86 17.90
CA PHE A 448 6.06 -17.94 16.43
C PHE A 448 4.73 -18.52 15.97
N GLY A 449 4.35 -18.30 14.72
CA GLY A 449 3.16 -18.88 14.14
C GLY A 449 2.60 -18.07 12.97
N PRO A 450 1.52 -18.52 12.33
CA PRO A 450 0.89 -17.78 11.26
C PRO A 450 0.16 -16.54 11.79
N VAL A 451 0.34 -15.42 11.10
CA VAL A 451 -0.51 -14.24 11.24
C VAL A 451 -1.20 -13.95 9.91
N SER A 452 -2.53 -13.97 9.94
CA SER A 452 -3.37 -13.91 8.74
C SER A 452 -3.70 -12.49 8.30
N ILE A 453 -3.71 -12.29 6.98
CA ILE A 453 -4.28 -11.13 6.30
C ILE A 453 -5.46 -11.65 5.47
N SER A 454 -6.68 -11.27 5.88
CA SER A 454 -7.93 -11.73 5.26
C SER A 454 -7.97 -11.54 3.75
N ASN A 455 -8.64 -12.46 3.07
CA ASN A 455 -8.97 -12.37 1.64
C ASN A 455 -10.01 -11.28 1.32
N ASP A 456 -10.59 -10.63 2.34
CA ASP A 456 -11.38 -9.40 2.20
C ASP A 456 -10.51 -8.17 1.84
N TYR A 457 -9.18 -8.24 2.04
CA TYR A 457 -8.27 -7.29 1.42
C TYR A 457 -8.13 -7.57 -0.07
N SER A 458 -8.13 -6.52 -0.89
CA SER A 458 -7.83 -6.63 -2.30
C SER A 458 -6.46 -7.28 -2.52
N ASP A 459 -6.31 -8.01 -3.63
CA ASP A 459 -5.02 -8.60 -4.01
C ASP A 459 -3.90 -7.55 -4.04
N THR A 460 -4.23 -6.28 -4.35
CA THR A 460 -3.28 -5.17 -4.36
C THR A 460 -2.74 -4.90 -2.97
N ALA A 461 -3.64 -4.79 -1.99
CA ALA A 461 -3.28 -4.56 -0.60
C ALA A 461 -2.50 -5.75 -0.04
N ARG A 462 -2.93 -6.98 -0.30
CA ARG A 462 -2.21 -8.20 0.16
C ARG A 462 -0.78 -8.26 -0.38
N GLN A 463 -0.59 -8.01 -1.68
CA GLN A 463 0.74 -7.94 -2.29
C GLN A 463 1.59 -6.80 -1.74
N LEU A 464 0.99 -5.61 -1.56
CA LEU A 464 1.70 -4.46 -1.02
C LEU A 464 2.13 -4.68 0.43
N LEU A 465 1.26 -5.27 1.25
CA LEU A 465 1.57 -5.69 2.62
C LEU A 465 2.71 -6.70 2.60
N ALA A 466 2.57 -7.82 1.88
CA ALA A 466 3.59 -8.86 1.80
C ALA A 466 4.97 -8.30 1.40
N GLN A 467 5.04 -7.58 0.27
CA GLN A 467 6.31 -7.06 -0.24
C GLN A 467 6.92 -5.96 0.64
N SER A 468 6.09 -5.11 1.26
CA SER A 468 6.59 -4.11 2.21
C SER A 468 7.16 -4.78 3.46
N MET A 469 6.49 -5.83 3.96
CA MET A 469 6.98 -6.59 5.09
C MET A 469 8.24 -7.38 4.77
N THR A 470 8.32 -8.02 3.60
CA THR A 470 9.52 -8.71 3.12
C THR A 470 10.71 -7.75 3.00
N LEU A 471 10.47 -6.49 2.66
CA LEU A 471 11.55 -5.50 2.55
C LEU A 471 12.06 -5.02 3.91
N HIS A 472 11.18 -4.80 4.89
CA HIS A 472 11.51 -4.07 6.12
C HIS A 472 11.54 -4.93 7.41
N HIS A 473 10.85 -6.06 7.41
CA HIS A 473 10.58 -6.87 8.59
C HIS A 473 10.89 -8.35 8.39
N TYR A 474 11.66 -8.71 7.37
CA TYR A 474 11.96 -10.10 7.03
C TYR A 474 13.28 -10.56 7.63
N ASP A 475 13.29 -11.76 8.20
CA ASP A 475 14.52 -12.44 8.61
C ASP A 475 14.95 -13.38 7.48
N LYS A 476 16.01 -12.98 6.76
CA LYS A 476 16.50 -13.73 5.60
C LYS A 476 17.18 -15.03 5.99
N ASP A 477 17.85 -15.05 7.14
CA ASP A 477 18.64 -16.20 7.58
C ASP A 477 17.69 -17.33 8.00
N CYS A 478 16.66 -17.02 8.80
CA CYS A 478 15.64 -17.99 9.18
C CYS A 478 14.77 -18.43 7.99
N ALA A 479 14.56 -17.55 7.00
CA ALA A 479 13.76 -17.87 5.81
C ALA A 479 14.40 -18.95 4.91
N GLU A 480 15.70 -19.22 5.01
CA GLU A 480 16.34 -20.31 4.25
C GLU A 480 15.86 -21.70 4.68
N TYR A 481 15.29 -21.81 5.89
CA TYR A 481 14.81 -23.07 6.46
C TYR A 481 13.31 -23.30 6.30
N VAL A 482 12.58 -22.40 5.63
CA VAL A 482 11.13 -22.46 5.50
C VAL A 482 10.68 -22.18 4.08
N THR A 483 9.75 -22.99 3.57
CA THR A 483 9.05 -22.72 2.29
C THR A 483 7.54 -22.77 2.49
N PRO A 484 6.73 -22.04 1.71
CA PRO A 484 5.28 -22.09 1.85
C PRO A 484 4.71 -23.36 1.21
N SER A 485 3.60 -23.88 1.75
CA SER A 485 2.86 -24.98 1.12
C SER A 485 2.12 -24.54 -0.13
N ASN A 486 1.61 -23.31 -0.14
CA ASN A 486 0.92 -22.66 -1.25
C ASN A 486 1.42 -21.20 -1.37
N PRO A 487 2.44 -20.93 -2.21
CA PRO A 487 3.05 -19.60 -2.28
C PRO A 487 2.08 -18.54 -2.78
N LEU A 488 2.22 -17.32 -2.25
CA LEU A 488 1.54 -16.14 -2.81
C LEU A 488 1.98 -15.97 -4.28
N PRO A 489 1.04 -15.94 -5.24
CA PRO A 489 1.41 -15.80 -6.65
C PRO A 489 2.18 -14.51 -6.90
N GLU A 490 3.32 -14.60 -7.59
CA GLU A 490 4.09 -13.43 -8.00
C GLU A 490 3.36 -12.68 -9.09
N ASN A 491 2.61 -11.66 -8.69
CA ASN A 491 2.03 -10.70 -9.61
C ASN A 491 2.94 -9.47 -9.66
N HIS A 492 3.65 -9.27 -10.78
CA HIS A 492 4.45 -8.07 -11.00
C HIS A 492 3.55 -6.83 -11.10
N ARG A 493 3.32 -6.21 -9.95
CA ARG A 493 2.56 -4.98 -9.81
C ARG A 493 3.41 -3.78 -10.26
N GLY A 494 2.77 -2.69 -10.67
CA GLY A 494 3.40 -1.47 -11.21
C GLY A 494 4.21 -0.64 -10.20
N TRP A 495 4.93 -1.29 -9.28
CA TRP A 495 5.86 -0.67 -8.35
C TRP A 495 7.16 -1.47 -8.27
N ASN A 496 8.18 -0.89 -7.64
CA ASN A 496 9.48 -1.53 -7.42
C ASN A 496 9.94 -1.30 -5.98
N THR A 497 11.04 -1.94 -5.58
CA THR A 497 11.59 -1.87 -4.21
C THR A 497 11.81 -0.44 -3.73
N SER A 498 12.29 0.47 -4.60
CA SER A 498 12.53 1.88 -4.22
C SER A 498 11.25 2.60 -3.78
N MET A 499 10.11 2.27 -4.40
CA MET A 499 8.78 2.79 -4.04
C MET A 499 8.29 2.34 -2.67
N LEU A 500 8.77 1.20 -2.17
CA LEU A 500 8.37 0.63 -0.89
C LEU A 500 9.24 1.12 0.28
N THR A 501 10.35 1.82 0.01
CA THR A 501 11.33 2.23 1.04
C THR A 501 10.75 3.09 2.17
N ALA A 502 9.71 3.87 1.90
CA ALA A 502 9.02 4.68 2.92
C ALA A 502 8.05 3.86 3.79
N LEU A 503 7.68 2.65 3.35
CA LEU A 503 6.64 1.83 3.98
C LEU A 503 7.14 0.96 5.13
N GLY A 504 8.41 1.11 5.54
CA GLY A 504 8.89 0.57 6.82
C GLY A 504 8.26 1.31 8.02
N ASP A 505 7.74 2.52 7.80
CA ASP A 505 6.82 3.16 8.73
C ASP A 505 5.41 2.57 8.55
N LEU A 506 4.99 1.75 9.52
CA LEU A 506 3.69 1.09 9.52
C LEU A 506 2.52 2.07 9.47
N GLN A 507 2.68 3.30 9.95
CA GLN A 507 1.65 4.32 9.85
C GLN A 507 1.49 4.78 8.40
N LEU A 508 2.59 4.95 7.66
CA LEU A 508 2.54 5.29 6.24
C LEU A 508 1.97 4.15 5.41
N LEU A 509 2.41 2.92 5.66
CA LEU A 509 1.83 1.74 5.01
C LEU A 509 0.33 1.64 5.27
N SER A 510 -0.11 1.80 6.53
CA SER A 510 -1.54 1.77 6.86
C SER A 510 -2.34 2.87 6.15
N ARG A 511 -1.77 4.05 5.91
CA ARG A 511 -2.43 5.11 5.13
C ARG A 511 -2.53 4.75 3.65
N VAL A 512 -1.49 4.12 3.08
CA VAL A 512 -1.53 3.67 1.69
C VAL A 512 -2.57 2.57 1.51
N ILE A 513 -2.62 1.57 2.40
CA ILE A 513 -3.65 0.52 2.37
C ILE A 513 -5.04 1.14 2.49
N ALA A 514 -5.25 2.09 3.41
CA ALA A 514 -6.54 2.75 3.59
C ALA A 514 -7.01 3.48 2.33
N ARG A 515 -6.10 4.03 1.52
CA ARG A 515 -6.43 4.66 0.24
C ARG A 515 -6.87 3.65 -0.81
N ILE A 516 -6.33 2.43 -0.81
CA ILE A 516 -6.60 1.42 -1.84
C ILE A 516 -7.70 0.43 -1.47
N ASP A 517 -7.99 0.26 -0.18
CA ASP A 517 -8.80 -0.82 0.35
C ASP A 517 -9.86 -0.32 1.35
N GLU A 518 -10.73 0.59 0.89
CA GLU A 518 -11.92 1.04 1.63
C GLU A 518 -11.68 1.52 3.07
N GLY A 519 -10.52 2.13 3.33
CA GLY A 519 -10.14 2.63 4.66
C GLY A 519 -9.51 1.59 5.59
N LYS A 520 -9.34 0.33 5.17
CA LYS A 520 -8.65 -0.71 5.94
C LYS A 520 -7.18 -0.33 6.15
N GLY A 521 -6.64 -0.65 7.32
CA GLY A 521 -5.23 -0.40 7.66
C GLY A 521 -4.38 -1.66 7.55
N VAL A 522 -3.17 -1.62 8.10
CA VAL A 522 -2.43 -2.86 8.41
C VAL A 522 -3.23 -3.63 9.48
N PRO A 523 -3.46 -4.94 9.35
CA PRO A 523 -4.17 -5.75 10.35
C PRO A 523 -3.62 -5.53 11.77
N VAL A 524 -4.53 -5.42 12.75
CA VAL A 524 -4.18 -5.03 14.13
C VAL A 524 -3.23 -6.04 14.76
N LEU A 525 -3.48 -7.34 14.57
CA LEU A 525 -2.64 -8.40 15.12
C LEU A 525 -1.23 -8.39 14.51
N LEU A 526 -1.12 -8.25 13.19
CA LEU A 526 0.17 -8.11 12.52
C LEU A 526 0.96 -6.89 13.05
N ARG A 527 0.30 -5.74 13.20
CA ARG A 527 0.92 -4.53 13.78
C ARG A 527 1.43 -4.78 15.20
N GLN A 528 0.70 -5.56 15.98
CA GLN A 528 1.05 -5.89 17.36
C GLN A 528 2.32 -6.75 17.42
N TYR A 529 2.42 -7.79 16.61
CA TYR A 529 3.66 -8.58 16.49
C TYR A 529 4.85 -7.73 16.04
N LEU A 530 4.67 -6.87 15.03
CA LEU A 530 5.75 -5.99 14.56
C LEU A 530 6.19 -4.97 15.64
N SER A 531 5.28 -4.53 16.51
CA SER A 531 5.63 -3.67 17.64
C SER A 531 6.53 -4.37 18.67
N LEU A 532 6.48 -5.71 18.71
CA LEU A 532 7.35 -6.58 19.50
C LEU A 532 8.60 -7.00 18.69
N ASN A 533 9.01 -6.22 17.68
CA ASN A 533 10.13 -6.56 16.80
C ASN A 533 9.96 -7.92 16.09
N GLY A 534 8.71 -8.32 15.83
CA GLY A 534 8.42 -9.54 15.08
C GLY A 534 9.03 -9.51 13.68
N LYS A 535 9.54 -10.66 13.25
CA LYS A 535 10.15 -10.88 11.94
C LYS A 535 9.36 -11.91 11.16
N LEU A 536 9.07 -11.61 9.91
CA LEU A 536 8.45 -12.54 8.99
C LEU A 536 9.52 -13.38 8.32
N VAL A 537 9.21 -14.66 8.08
CA VAL A 537 10.14 -15.60 7.43
C VAL A 537 9.56 -16.27 6.19
N CYS A 538 8.23 -16.25 6.02
CA CYS A 538 7.57 -16.84 4.87
C CYS A 538 6.13 -16.32 4.72
N PHE A 539 5.57 -16.39 3.51
CA PHE A 539 4.17 -16.09 3.21
C PHE A 539 3.51 -17.25 2.47
N ASN A 540 2.34 -17.67 2.95
CA ASN A 540 1.51 -18.75 2.41
C ASN A 540 0.09 -18.25 2.15
N VAL A 541 -0.59 -18.77 1.13
CA VAL A 541 -2.03 -18.55 0.93
C VAL A 541 -2.76 -19.79 1.42
N ASP A 542 -3.62 -19.68 2.43
CA ASP A 542 -4.35 -20.83 3.00
C ASP A 542 -5.72 -21.03 2.34
N PRO A 543 -5.90 -22.04 1.47
CA PRO A 543 -7.19 -22.30 0.83
C PRO A 543 -8.26 -22.78 1.81
N ALA A 544 -7.87 -23.44 2.92
CA ALA A 544 -8.79 -23.93 3.94
C ALA A 544 -9.33 -22.81 4.85
N PHE A 545 -8.77 -21.61 4.73
CA PHE A 545 -9.20 -20.41 5.46
C PHE A 545 -9.53 -19.27 4.48
N ASN A 546 -10.35 -19.59 3.48
CA ASN A 546 -10.78 -18.73 2.38
C ASN A 546 -9.66 -17.97 1.66
N ASN A 547 -8.53 -18.63 1.39
CA ASN A 547 -7.37 -18.02 0.73
C ASN A 547 -6.80 -16.81 1.48
N ALA A 548 -6.87 -16.81 2.82
CA ALA A 548 -6.17 -15.84 3.64
C ALA A 548 -4.65 -15.88 3.35
N LEU A 549 -3.99 -14.73 3.43
CA LEU A 549 -2.54 -14.65 3.29
C LEU A 549 -1.90 -14.72 4.68
N ASP A 550 -1.27 -15.84 4.99
CA ASP A 550 -0.59 -16.08 6.25
C ASP A 550 0.90 -15.75 6.13
N GLY A 551 1.36 -14.86 7.01
CA GLY A 551 2.79 -14.66 7.24
C GLY A 551 3.25 -15.51 8.42
N LEU A 552 4.29 -16.34 8.26
CA LEU A 552 4.96 -16.97 9.39
C LEU A 552 5.80 -15.91 10.10
N ILE A 553 5.39 -15.52 11.31
CA ILE A 553 6.05 -14.49 12.10
C ILE A 553 6.73 -15.09 13.33
N MET A 554 7.88 -14.54 13.69
CA MET A 554 8.71 -14.94 14.84
C MET A 554 9.02 -13.71 15.69
N VAL A 555 8.95 -13.86 17.01
CA VAL A 555 9.32 -12.83 17.98
C VAL A 555 10.31 -13.43 18.96
N ASP A 556 11.53 -12.92 18.97
CA ASP A 556 12.49 -13.16 20.06
C ASP A 556 12.23 -12.14 21.18
N LEU A 557 11.65 -12.60 22.28
CA LEU A 557 11.27 -11.75 23.40
C LEU A 557 12.48 -11.11 24.11
N ARG A 558 13.67 -11.70 23.98
CA ARG A 558 14.92 -11.17 24.55
C ARG A 558 15.39 -9.90 23.82
N ASN A 559 15.01 -9.78 22.54
CA ASN A 559 15.34 -8.64 21.68
C ASN A 559 14.27 -7.53 21.70
N VAL A 560 13.20 -7.70 22.49
CA VAL A 560 12.17 -6.68 22.66
C VAL A 560 12.68 -5.60 23.63
N GLN A 561 12.45 -4.33 23.29
CA GLN A 561 12.78 -3.23 24.19
C GLN A 561 12.04 -3.40 25.53
N GLU A 562 12.76 -3.28 26.65
CA GLU A 562 12.22 -3.46 28.00
C GLU A 562 10.94 -2.66 28.25
N LYS A 563 10.90 -1.40 27.80
CA LYS A 563 9.70 -0.54 27.89
C LYS A 563 8.49 -1.13 27.16
N THR A 564 8.71 -1.73 25.99
CA THR A 564 7.64 -2.36 25.20
C THR A 564 7.18 -3.64 25.88
N LEU A 565 8.10 -4.49 26.34
CA LEU A 565 7.77 -5.73 27.04
C LEU A 565 7.04 -5.44 28.37
N ALA A 566 7.49 -4.46 29.13
CA ALA A 566 6.90 -4.02 30.40
C ALA A 566 5.44 -3.57 30.27
N ARG A 567 5.00 -3.09 29.10
CA ARG A 567 3.59 -2.75 28.84
C ARG A 567 2.66 -3.96 28.98
N TYR A 568 3.17 -5.16 28.70
CA TYR A 568 2.42 -6.41 28.75
C TYR A 568 2.77 -7.22 30.00
N MET A 569 4.07 -7.37 30.30
CA MET A 569 4.56 -8.24 31.38
C MET A 569 4.53 -7.57 32.76
N GLY A 570 4.54 -6.24 32.82
CA GLY A 570 4.84 -5.47 34.03
C GLY A 570 6.32 -5.07 34.09
N GLY A 571 6.63 -3.93 34.72
CA GLY A 571 7.97 -3.34 34.70
C GLY A 571 9.03 -4.19 35.40
N GLU A 572 8.75 -4.63 36.62
CA GLU A 572 9.67 -5.47 37.40
C GLU A 572 9.83 -6.86 36.77
N GLN A 573 8.72 -7.44 36.30
CA GLN A 573 8.69 -8.76 35.68
C GLN A 573 9.48 -8.77 34.36
N ALA A 574 9.31 -7.74 33.52
CA ALA A 574 10.08 -7.59 32.28
C ALA A 574 11.58 -7.43 32.56
N HIS A 575 11.94 -6.63 33.57
CA HIS A 575 13.33 -6.44 33.97
C HIS A 575 13.97 -7.77 34.42
N ARG A 576 13.27 -8.52 35.27
CA ARG A 576 13.72 -9.82 35.77
C ARG A 576 13.85 -10.85 34.64
N TYR A 577 12.85 -10.94 33.76
CA TYR A 577 12.86 -11.86 32.61
C TYR A 577 14.06 -11.56 31.70
N LEU A 578 14.24 -10.31 31.27
CA LEU A 578 15.37 -9.94 30.41
C LEU A 578 16.71 -10.15 31.13
N GLY A 579 16.79 -9.89 32.44
CA GLY A 579 17.99 -10.12 33.25
C GLY A 579 18.41 -11.59 33.33
N GLN A 580 17.49 -12.54 33.18
CA GLN A 580 17.80 -13.98 33.16
C GLN A 580 18.42 -14.46 31.83
N HIS A 581 18.31 -13.67 30.76
CA HIS A 581 18.75 -14.04 29.40
C HIS A 581 19.83 -13.12 28.82
N ARG A 582 20.37 -12.19 29.63
CA ARG A 582 21.44 -11.26 29.24
C ARG A 582 22.83 -11.77 29.59
#